data_AF-A0A0Q7QXZ3-F1
#
_entry.id   AF-A0A0Q7QXZ3-F1
#
_cell.length_a   1.000
_cell.length_b   1.000
_cell.length_c   1.000
_cell.angle_alpha   90.00
_cell.angle_beta   90.00
_cell.angle_gamma   90.00
#
_symmetry.space_group_name_H-M   'P 1'
#
loop_
_entity.id
_entity.type
_entity.pdbx_description
1 polymer ?
#
loop_
_entity_poly.entity_id
_entity_poly.type
_entity_poly.pdbx_seq_one_letter_code
_entity_poly.pdbx_strand_id
1 'polypeptide(L)'
;MNAPIRKIAAMTAATLLTGGLSACAGLFDPATDATSPVAPRVQALVDAHREYPRWADFPKVVEPLPAPVAIAARVNTLRVTGGSLAGEVSRIDWQTAGDPEVFADDVRARVEATPVAPVTAQTQAEMDEFVRRTRERGRAPPPVDRR
;
A
#
# COMPACT_ATOMS: atom_id res chain seq x y z
N MET A 1 42.11 3.43 -50.92
CA MET A 1 40.84 3.71 -51.63
C MET A 1 39.61 3.54 -50.71
N ASN A 2 39.69 3.90 -49.42
CA ASN A 2 38.71 3.42 -48.41
C ASN A 2 37.96 4.56 -47.69
N ALA A 3 38.29 5.82 -48.00
CA ALA A 3 37.69 6.99 -47.39
C ALA A 3 36.23 7.26 -47.82
N PRO A 4 35.81 7.09 -49.10
CA PRO A 4 34.43 7.39 -49.48
C PRO A 4 33.43 6.35 -48.94
N ILE A 5 33.82 5.07 -48.90
CA ILE A 5 32.99 3.96 -48.38
C ILE A 5 32.70 4.14 -46.88
N ARG A 6 33.68 4.61 -46.11
CA ARG A 6 33.52 4.89 -44.66
C ARG A 6 32.55 6.05 -44.37
N LYS A 7 32.53 7.08 -45.22
CA LYS A 7 31.63 8.24 -45.05
C LYS A 7 30.18 7.90 -45.37
N ILE A 8 29.94 7.10 -46.40
CA ILE A 8 28.58 6.65 -46.77
C ILE A 8 28.02 5.73 -45.68
N ALA A 9 28.81 4.77 -45.20
CA ALA A 9 28.42 3.87 -44.11
C ALA A 9 28.05 4.61 -42.81
N ALA A 10 28.82 5.66 -42.47
CA ALA A 10 28.56 6.49 -41.30
C ALA A 10 27.24 7.30 -41.41
N MET A 11 26.92 7.83 -42.59
CA MET A 11 25.65 8.55 -42.80
C MET A 11 24.44 7.62 -42.77
N THR A 12 24.51 6.43 -43.37
CA THR A 12 23.42 5.45 -43.30
C THR A 12 23.16 4.95 -41.88
N ALA A 13 24.22 4.76 -41.07
CA ALA A 13 24.08 4.36 -39.68
C ALA A 13 23.38 5.45 -38.82
N ALA A 14 23.71 6.73 -39.04
CA ALA A 14 23.11 7.84 -38.31
C ALA A 14 21.61 8.04 -38.62
N THR A 15 21.19 7.73 -39.86
CA THR A 15 19.78 7.87 -40.28
C THR A 15 18.91 6.73 -39.78
N LEU A 16 19.46 5.51 -39.67
CA LEU A 16 18.78 4.34 -39.10
C LEU A 16 18.63 4.43 -37.57
N LEU A 17 19.63 5.00 -36.88
CA LEU A 17 19.60 5.16 -35.42
C LEU A 17 18.60 6.22 -34.94
N THR A 18 18.30 7.24 -35.75
CA THR A 18 17.34 8.29 -35.41
C THR A 18 15.89 7.90 -35.71
N GLY A 19 15.64 7.10 -36.75
CA GLY A 19 14.29 6.58 -37.07
C GLY A 19 13.78 5.49 -36.12
N GLY A 20 14.69 4.70 -35.53
CA GLY A 20 14.32 3.61 -34.61
C GLY A 20 13.76 4.07 -33.25
N LEU A 21 14.15 5.25 -32.79
CA LEU A 21 13.71 5.79 -31.49
C LEU A 21 12.26 6.30 -31.51
N SER A 22 11.74 6.70 -32.68
CA SER A 22 10.33 7.06 -32.87
C SER A 22 9.40 5.85 -33.06
N ALA A 23 9.93 4.69 -33.44
CA ALA A 23 9.11 3.50 -33.70
C ALA A 23 8.51 2.90 -32.42
N CYS A 24 9.16 3.10 -31.26
CA CYS A 24 8.61 2.65 -29.98
C CYS A 24 7.50 3.57 -29.43
N ALA A 25 7.39 4.82 -29.91
CA ALA A 25 6.34 5.74 -29.47
C ALA A 25 4.95 5.36 -30.03
N GLY A 26 4.89 4.77 -31.23
CA GLY A 26 3.65 4.33 -31.86
C GLY A 26 3.15 2.95 -31.42
N LEU A 27 4.01 2.13 -30.78
CA LEU A 27 3.63 0.78 -30.33
C LEU A 27 2.70 0.77 -29.11
N PHE A 28 2.60 1.91 -28.42
CA PHE A 28 1.78 2.13 -27.22
C PHE A 28 0.69 3.18 -27.45
N ASP A 29 0.20 3.33 -28.68
CA ASP A 29 -0.99 4.13 -28.95
C ASP A 29 -2.23 3.22 -28.86
N PRO A 30 -2.94 3.15 -27.73
CA PRO A 30 -4.13 2.33 -27.60
C PRO A 30 -5.23 2.89 -28.52
N ALA A 31 -5.36 2.31 -29.71
CA ALA A 31 -6.42 2.67 -30.64
C ALA A 31 -7.78 2.29 -30.03
N THR A 32 -8.57 3.29 -29.68
CA THR A 32 -9.97 3.09 -29.30
C THR A 32 -10.76 2.75 -30.56
N ASP A 33 -11.59 1.70 -30.52
CA ASP A 33 -12.47 1.34 -31.63
C ASP A 33 -13.37 2.54 -32.00
N ALA A 34 -13.20 3.05 -33.22
CA ALA A 34 -13.90 4.23 -33.72
C ALA A 34 -15.42 4.02 -33.87
N THR A 35 -15.89 2.77 -33.86
CA THR A 35 -17.33 2.44 -33.90
C THR A 35 -17.97 2.40 -32.52
N SER A 36 -17.18 2.51 -31.45
CA SER A 36 -17.68 2.50 -30.08
C SER A 36 -18.40 3.80 -29.72
N PRO A 37 -19.60 3.74 -29.12
CA PRO A 37 -20.31 4.94 -28.63
C PRO A 37 -19.54 5.68 -27.51
N VAL A 38 -18.52 5.04 -26.91
CA VAL A 38 -17.69 5.64 -25.85
C VAL A 38 -16.41 6.29 -26.40
N ALA A 39 -16.12 6.14 -27.70
CA ALA A 39 -14.89 6.65 -28.32
C ALA A 39 -14.63 8.16 -28.06
N PRO A 40 -15.62 9.07 -28.16
CA PRO A 40 -15.39 10.49 -27.87
C PRO A 40 -14.97 10.74 -26.42
N ARG A 41 -15.49 9.95 -25.48
CA ARG A 41 -15.19 10.07 -24.04
C ARG A 41 -13.78 9.57 -23.73
N VAL A 42 -13.37 8.46 -24.36
CA VAL A 42 -12.00 7.94 -24.20
C VAL A 42 -11.00 8.92 -24.81
N GLN A 43 -11.29 9.46 -26.00
CA GLN A 43 -10.41 10.42 -26.65
C GLN A 43 -10.22 11.69 -25.80
N ALA A 44 -11.31 12.25 -25.25
CA ALA A 44 -11.23 13.40 -24.35
C ALA A 44 -10.38 13.13 -23.09
N LEU A 45 -10.43 11.90 -22.55
CA LEU A 45 -9.64 11.51 -21.38
C LEU A 45 -8.17 11.32 -21.72
N VAL A 46 -7.86 10.75 -22.89
CA VAL A 46 -6.49 10.63 -23.40
C VAL A 46 -5.91 12.01 -23.65
N ASP A 47 -6.64 12.89 -24.34
CA ASP A 47 -6.16 14.24 -24.66
C ASP A 47 -5.94 15.09 -23.40
N ALA A 48 -6.79 14.94 -22.38
CA ALA A 48 -6.64 15.63 -21.09
C ALA A 48 -5.42 15.17 -20.26
N HIS A 49 -4.90 13.96 -20.50
CA HIS A 49 -3.85 13.34 -19.69
C HIS A 49 -2.65 12.84 -20.50
N ARG A 50 -2.53 13.28 -21.75
CA ARG A 50 -1.45 12.87 -22.67
C ARG A 50 -0.08 13.34 -22.19
N GLU A 51 -0.04 14.42 -21.42
CA GLU A 51 1.19 14.96 -20.86
C GLU A 51 1.56 14.20 -19.58
N TYR A 52 2.61 13.39 -19.67
CA TYR A 52 3.24 12.82 -18.48
C TYR A 52 3.91 13.94 -17.65
N PRO A 53 3.86 13.86 -16.31
CA PRO A 53 4.61 14.77 -15.46
C PRO A 53 6.08 14.79 -15.87
N ARG A 54 6.65 15.97 -16.09
CA ARG A 54 8.07 16.07 -16.40
C ARG A 54 8.86 15.86 -15.12
N TRP A 55 10.07 15.32 -15.24
CA TRP A 55 10.99 15.21 -14.10
C TRP A 55 11.22 16.55 -13.38
N ALA A 56 11.14 17.66 -14.11
CA ALA A 56 11.27 19.01 -13.57
C ALA A 56 10.07 19.47 -12.70
N ASP A 57 8.90 18.87 -12.89
CA ASP A 57 7.65 19.23 -12.21
C ASP A 57 7.52 18.54 -10.84
N PHE A 58 8.35 17.54 -10.57
CA PHE A 58 8.39 16.90 -9.25
C PHE A 58 8.92 17.88 -8.21
N PRO A 59 8.27 17.97 -7.02
CA PRO A 59 8.74 18.81 -5.94
C PRO A 59 10.19 18.47 -5.60
N LYS A 60 11.07 19.47 -5.70
CA LYS A 60 12.46 19.31 -5.28
C LYS A 60 12.48 19.25 -3.77
N VAL A 61 13.02 18.16 -3.23
CA VAL A 61 13.30 18.06 -1.80
C VAL A 61 14.45 19.03 -1.50
N VAL A 62 14.16 20.08 -0.73
CA VAL A 62 15.15 21.06 -0.25
C VAL A 62 15.88 20.58 1.00
N GLU A 63 15.30 19.62 1.72
CA GLU A 63 15.91 19.04 2.90
C GLU A 63 17.12 18.15 2.51
N PRO A 64 18.29 18.32 3.14
CA PRO A 64 19.40 17.42 2.93
C PRO A 64 19.03 15.98 3.29
N LEU A 65 19.44 15.05 2.43
CA LEU A 65 19.30 13.63 2.73
C LEU A 65 20.12 13.26 3.99
N PRO A 66 19.66 12.29 4.80
CA PRO A 66 20.41 11.84 5.96
C PRO A 66 21.81 11.36 5.55
N ALA A 67 22.82 11.71 6.34
CA ALA A 67 24.16 11.19 6.13
C ALA A 67 24.17 9.65 6.24
N PRO A 68 25.01 8.94 5.48
CA PRO A 68 25.08 7.47 5.52
C PRO A 68 25.26 6.89 6.94
N VAL A 69 26.02 7.59 7.80
CA VAL A 69 26.21 7.19 9.21
C VAL A 69 24.90 7.23 10.02
N ALA A 70 24.02 8.19 9.75
CA ALA A 70 22.72 8.29 10.42
C ALA A 70 21.79 7.15 9.99
N ILE A 71 21.83 6.78 8.70
CA ILE A 71 21.10 5.62 8.18
C ILE A 71 21.63 4.34 8.82
N ALA A 72 22.95 4.14 8.85
CA ALA A 72 23.58 2.98 9.46
C ALA A 72 23.22 2.84 10.95
N ALA A 73 23.23 3.94 11.70
CA ALA A 73 22.82 3.96 13.10
C ALA A 73 21.35 3.54 13.28
N ARG A 74 20.45 4.05 12.43
CA ARG A 74 19.02 3.72 12.48
C ARG A 74 18.75 2.26 12.10
N VAL A 75 19.45 1.74 11.09
CA VAL A 75 19.39 0.32 10.71
C VAL A 75 19.91 -0.58 11.82
N ASN A 76 21.02 -0.23 12.47
CA ASN A 76 21.53 -1.02 13.59
C ASN A 76 20.57 -1.02 14.77
N THR A 77 19.95 0.12 15.08
CA THR A 77 18.92 0.23 16.12
C THR A 77 17.73 -0.68 15.81
N LEU A 78 17.25 -0.66 14.56
CA LEU A 78 16.15 -1.52 14.13
C LEU A 78 16.51 -3.00 14.26
N ARG A 79 17.73 -3.39 13.86
CA ARG A 79 18.22 -4.77 13.99
C ARG A 79 18.25 -5.24 15.44
N VAL A 80 18.75 -4.42 16.35
CA VAL A 80 18.79 -4.73 17.80
C VAL A 80 17.38 -4.86 18.36
N THR A 81 16.49 -3.93 18.03
CA THR A 81 15.09 -3.94 18.47
C THR A 81 14.36 -5.18 17.95
N GLY A 82 14.58 -5.53 16.68
CA GLY A 82 14.04 -6.76 16.09
C GLY A 82 14.54 -8.03 16.77
N GLY A 83 15.80 -8.06 17.20
CA GLY A 83 16.36 -9.16 18.00
C GLY A 83 15.69 -9.30 19.38
N SER A 84 15.47 -8.19 20.08
CA SER A 84 14.74 -8.19 21.36
C SER A 84 13.32 -8.72 21.19
N LEU A 85 12.59 -8.16 20.21
CA LEU A 85 11.23 -8.56 19.91
C LEU A 85 11.13 -10.05 19.52
N ALA A 86 12.06 -10.55 18.70
CA ALA A 86 12.10 -11.96 18.34
C ALA A 86 12.30 -12.85 19.58
N GLY A 87 13.16 -12.44 20.51
CA GLY A 87 13.36 -13.13 21.79
C GLY A 87 12.14 -13.08 22.70
N GLU A 88 11.39 -11.97 22.70
CA GLU A 88 10.12 -11.86 23.42
C GLU A 88 9.06 -12.79 22.81
N VAL A 89 8.89 -12.74 21.49
CA VAL A 89 7.92 -13.57 20.76
C VAL A 89 8.23 -15.05 20.88
N SER A 90 9.50 -15.46 20.90
CA SER A 90 9.88 -16.87 21.05
C SER A 90 9.56 -17.44 22.43
N ARG A 91 9.38 -16.58 23.44
CA ARG A 91 8.98 -16.99 24.80
C ARG A 91 7.47 -17.04 24.99
N ILE A 92 6.70 -16.54 24.02
CA ILE A 92 5.25 -16.67 24.05
C ILE A 92 4.93 -18.14 23.79
N ASP A 93 4.26 -18.77 24.75
CA ASP A 93 3.68 -20.08 24.56
C ASP A 93 2.44 -19.97 23.68
N TRP A 94 2.64 -20.15 22.38
CA TRP A 94 1.57 -20.06 21.39
C TRP A 94 0.77 -21.36 21.41
N GLN A 95 -0.47 -21.30 21.91
CA GLN A 95 -1.41 -22.42 21.77
C GLN A 95 -1.95 -22.50 20.33
N THR A 96 -1.13 -23.02 19.41
CA THR A 96 -1.45 -23.14 17.98
C THR A 96 -1.85 -24.54 17.53
N ALA A 97 -1.76 -25.54 18.42
CA ALA A 97 -2.05 -26.94 18.14
C ALA A 97 -2.99 -27.62 19.17
N GLY A 98 -3.57 -26.86 20.10
CA GLY A 98 -4.47 -27.37 21.14
C GLY A 98 -5.95 -27.37 20.72
N ASP A 99 -6.80 -28.01 21.53
CA ASP A 99 -8.25 -27.94 21.39
C ASP A 99 -8.75 -26.54 21.80
N PRO A 100 -9.37 -25.78 20.88
CA PRO A 100 -9.85 -24.43 21.18
C PRO A 100 -10.94 -24.40 22.26
N GLU A 101 -11.73 -25.46 22.42
CA GLU A 101 -12.80 -25.52 23.44
C GLU A 101 -12.19 -25.68 24.83
N VAL A 102 -11.17 -26.51 24.98
CA VAL A 102 -10.42 -26.67 26.24
C VAL A 102 -9.79 -25.34 26.65
N PHE A 103 -9.20 -24.60 25.70
CA PHE A 103 -8.67 -23.27 25.98
C PHE A 103 -9.75 -22.27 26.41
N ALA A 104 -10.90 -22.27 25.72
CA ALA A 104 -12.00 -21.37 26.06
C ALA A 104 -12.56 -21.65 27.46
N ASP A 105 -12.67 -22.92 27.84
CA ASP A 105 -13.12 -23.33 29.16
C ASP A 105 -12.10 -22.98 30.26
N ASP A 106 -10.80 -23.17 30.02
CA ASP A 106 -9.73 -22.75 30.95
C ASP A 106 -9.73 -21.23 31.16
N VAL A 107 -9.87 -20.45 30.08
CA VAL A 107 -9.97 -18.99 30.17
C VAL A 107 -11.22 -18.58 30.95
N ARG A 108 -12.37 -19.21 30.68
CA ARG A 108 -13.62 -18.93 31.39
C ARG A 108 -13.49 -19.21 32.89
N ALA A 109 -12.97 -20.38 33.25
CA ALA A 109 -12.72 -20.76 34.64
C ALA A 109 -11.80 -19.76 35.36
N ARG A 110 -10.76 -19.27 34.68
CA ARG A 110 -9.81 -18.30 35.23
C ARG A 110 -10.42 -16.91 35.43
N VAL A 111 -11.29 -16.50 34.50
CA VAL A 111 -12.07 -15.25 34.62
C VAL A 111 -13.06 -15.36 35.78
N GLU A 112 -13.81 -16.46 35.87
CA GLU A 112 -14.78 -16.71 36.95
C GLU A 112 -14.12 -16.80 38.33
N ALA A 113 -12.91 -17.36 38.41
CA ALA A 113 -12.13 -17.43 39.65
C ALA A 113 -11.56 -16.07 40.10
N THR A 114 -11.57 -15.05 39.23
CA THR A 114 -11.06 -13.72 39.57
C THR A 114 -12.12 -12.95 40.36
N PRO A 115 -11.89 -12.63 41.66
CA PRO A 115 -12.87 -11.90 42.44
C PRO A 115 -13.05 -10.50 41.89
N VAL A 116 -14.25 -10.19 41.40
CA VAL A 116 -14.60 -8.82 41.02
C VAL A 116 -14.85 -8.04 42.30
N ALA A 117 -14.14 -6.92 42.48
CA ALA A 117 -14.39 -6.05 43.62
C ALA A 117 -15.87 -5.58 43.58
N PRO A 118 -16.61 -5.61 44.71
CA PRO A 118 -18.03 -5.28 44.72
C PRO A 118 -18.33 -3.89 44.15
N VAL A 119 -17.38 -2.96 44.30
CA VAL A 119 -17.49 -1.56 43.82
C VAL A 119 -17.42 -1.46 42.30
N THR A 120 -16.86 -2.47 41.64
CA THR A 120 -16.70 -2.56 40.17
C THR A 120 -17.63 -3.60 39.54
N ALA A 121 -18.40 -4.31 40.36
CA ALA A 121 -19.37 -5.29 39.87
C ALA A 121 -20.53 -4.55 39.20
N GLN A 122 -20.55 -4.57 37.87
CA GLN A 122 -21.71 -4.12 37.11
C GLN A 122 -22.84 -5.13 37.27
N THR A 123 -24.05 -4.63 37.43
CA THR A 123 -25.25 -5.46 37.42
C THR A 123 -25.52 -6.00 36.00
N GLN A 124 -26.22 -7.13 35.90
CA GLN A 124 -26.60 -7.70 34.60
C GLN A 124 -27.33 -6.68 33.72
N ALA A 125 -28.21 -5.86 34.32
CA ALA A 125 -28.95 -4.82 33.62
C ALA A 125 -28.03 -3.71 33.06
N GLU A 126 -26.97 -3.35 33.77
CA GLU A 126 -25.98 -2.36 33.29
C GLU A 126 -25.14 -2.91 32.14
N MET A 127 -24.81 -4.21 32.17
CA MET A 127 -24.12 -4.89 31.08
C MET A 127 -24.99 -4.96 29.82
N ASP A 128 -26.26 -5.34 29.97
CA ASP A 128 -27.21 -5.42 28.86
C ASP A 128 -27.43 -4.04 28.21
N GLU A 129 -27.52 -2.99 29.04
CA GLU A 129 -27.62 -1.61 28.60
C GLU A 129 -26.34 -1.13 27.88
N PHE A 130 -25.16 -1.51 28.37
CA PHE A 130 -23.90 -1.21 27.70
C PHE A 130 -23.79 -1.89 26.32
N VAL A 131 -24.19 -3.16 26.23
CA VAL A 131 -24.22 -3.92 24.98
C VAL A 131 -25.21 -3.30 23.99
N ARG A 132 -26.42 -2.94 24.44
CA ARG A 132 -27.44 -2.25 23.63
C ARG A 132 -26.87 -0.95 23.05
N ARG A 133 -26.31 -0.09 23.89
CA ARG A 133 -25.74 1.21 23.48
C ARG A 133 -24.59 1.04 22.48
N THR A 134 -23.77 0.02 22.68
CA THR A 134 -22.64 -0.28 21.78
C THR A 134 -23.13 -0.76 20.41
N ARG A 135 -24.18 -1.60 20.36
CA ARG A 135 -24.82 -2.01 19.10
C ARG A 135 -25.46 -0.84 18.35
N GLU A 136 -26.10 0.08 19.07
CA GLU A 136 -26.71 1.28 18.48
C GLU A 136 -25.67 2.19 17.82
N ARG A 137 -24.52 2.42 18.47
CA ARG A 137 -23.41 3.19 17.87
C ARG A 137 -22.78 2.50 16.66
N GLY A 138 -22.76 1.16 16.66
CA GLY A 138 -22.26 0.36 15.54
C GLY A 138 -23.21 0.31 14.34
N ARG A 139 -24.44 0.81 14.46
CA ARG A 139 -25.41 0.80 13.37
C ARG A 139 -24.98 1.82 12.30
N ALA A 140 -24.84 1.34 11.07
CA ALA A 140 -24.48 2.20 9.94
C ALA A 140 -25.47 3.38 9.81
N PRO A 141 -24.98 4.61 9.54
CA PRO A 141 -25.85 5.75 9.32
C PRO A 141 -26.77 5.52 8.12
N PRO A 142 -27.96 6.13 8.08
CA PRO A 142 -28.88 5.99 6.96
C PRO A 142 -28.21 6.46 5.66
N PRO A 143 -28.51 5.84 4.51
CA PRO A 143 -27.97 6.26 3.22
C PRO A 143 -28.31 7.73 2.94
N VAL A 144 -27.32 8.50 2.49
CA VAL A 144 -27.54 9.88 2.05
C VAL A 144 -28.22 9.86 0.68
N ASP A 145 -29.37 10.53 0.55
CA ASP A 145 -30.09 10.69 -0.71
C ASP A 145 -29.22 11.50 -1.70
N ARG A 146 -28.88 10.89 -2.84
CA ARG A 146 -28.08 11.52 -3.89
C ARG A 146 -29.07 12.13 -4.90
N ARG A 147 -29.36 13.41 -4.74
CA ARG A 147 -30.05 14.23 -5.75
C ARG A 147 -29.07 14.74 -6.79
#